data_AF-A0A604D5Z2-F1
#
_entry.id   AF-A0A604D5Z2-F1
#
_cell.length_a   1.000
_cell.length_b   1.000
_cell.length_c   1.000
_cell.angle_alpha   90.00
_cell.angle_beta   90.00
_cell.angle_gamma   90.00
#
_symmetry.space_group_name_H-M   'P 1'
#
loop_
_entity.id
_entity.type
_entity.pdbx_description
1 polymer ?
#
loop_
_entity_poly.entity_id
_entity_poly.type
_entity_poly.pdbx_seq_one_letter_code
_entity_poly.pdbx_strand_id
1 'polypeptide(L)' 'MILLQLSSAQGPDECCLAVKKALDCLTKEAAREKVSLTRLETEPGRLPDT' A
#
# COMPACT_ATOMS: atom_id res chain seq x y z
N MET A 1 -16.96 -6.43 4.79
CA MET A 1 -16.13 -5.82 3.72
C MET A 1 -15.57 -4.52 4.28
N ILE A 2 -14.26 -4.33 4.23
CA ILE A 2 -13.57 -3.14 4.76
C ILE A 2 -12.85 -2.47 3.59
N LEU A 3 -12.94 -1.14 3.50
CA LEU A 3 -12.14 -0.34 2.59
C LEU A 3 -10.96 0.27 3.38
N LEU A 4 -9.76 0.13 2.83
CA LEU A 4 -8.54 0.67 3.42
C LEU A 4 -7.85 1.56 2.41
N GLN A 5 -7.51 2.78 2.83
CA GLN A 5 -6.70 3.70 2.06
C GLN A 5 -5.34 3.85 2.75
N LEU A 6 -4.27 3.66 1.98
CA LEU A 6 -2.90 3.98 2.41
C LEU A 6 -2.44 5.24 1.66
N SER A 7 -1.84 6.19 2.38
CA SER A 7 -1.34 7.44 1.81
C SER A 7 -0.06 7.86 2.50
N SER A 8 0.89 8.40 1.72
CA SER A 8 2.15 8.95 2.21
C SER A 8 2.00 10.36 2.80
N ALA A 9 0.78 10.92 2.78
CA ALA A 9 0.46 12.28 3.23
C ALA A 9 1.42 13.33 2.62
N GLN A 10 1.79 14.35 3.40
CA GLN A 10 2.73 15.41 3.00
C GLN A 10 4.17 15.09 3.45
N GLY A 11 4.56 13.82 3.35
CA GLY A 11 5.90 13.37 3.70
C GLY A 11 6.88 13.42 2.52
N PRO A 12 8.18 13.27 2.77
CA PRO A 12 9.18 13.09 1.72
C PRO A 12 9.01 11.73 1.01
N ASP A 13 9.82 11.46 -0.02
CA ASP A 13 9.70 10.24 -0.84
C ASP A 13 9.81 8.94 -0.02
N GLU A 14 10.48 8.97 1.14
CA GLU A 14 10.54 7.85 2.09
C GLU A 14 9.16 7.44 2.62
N CYS A 15 8.21 8.37 2.71
CA CYS A 15 6.83 8.08 3.11
C CYS A 15 6.09 7.29 2.03
N CYS A 16 6.31 7.56 0.74
CA CYS A 16 5.79 6.76 -0.37
C CYS A 16 6.35 5.33 -0.26
N LEU A 17 7.67 5.20 -0.10
CA LEU A 17 8.32 3.89 0.08
C LEU A 17 7.76 3.12 1.29
N ALA A 18 7.49 3.81 2.40
CA ALA A 18 6.89 3.20 3.59
C ALA A 18 5.47 2.67 3.29
N VAL A 19 4.65 3.42 2.55
CA VAL A 19 3.31 2.99 2.12
C VAL A 19 3.37 1.79 1.21
N LYS A 20 4.27 1.78 0.22
CA LYS A 20 4.48 0.62 -0.65
C LYS A 20 4.84 -0.64 0.17
N LYS A 21 5.80 -0.51 1.09
CA LYS A 21 6.20 -1.61 1.98
C LYS A 21 5.06 -2.09 2.88
N ALA A 22 4.23 -1.17 3.38
CA ALA A 22 3.07 -1.51 4.18
C ALA A 22 2.02 -2.27 3.35
N LEU A 23 1.74 -1.84 2.12
CA LEU A 23 0.84 -2.54 1.21
C LEU A 23 1.35 -3.94 0.85
N ASP A 24 2.65 -4.09 0.59
CA ASP A 24 3.28 -5.39 0.31
C ASP A 24 3.15 -6.33 1.51
N CYS A 25 3.38 -5.82 2.72
CA CYS A 25 3.20 -6.58 3.95
C CYS A 25 1.74 -7.03 4.12
N LEU A 26 0.80 -6.09 4.02
CA LEU A 26 -0.63 -6.36 4.12
C LEU A 26 -1.09 -7.40 3.09
N THR A 27 -0.59 -7.32 1.86
CA THR A 27 -0.93 -8.28 0.79
C THR A 27 -0.47 -9.70 1.13
N LYS A 28 0.75 -9.84 1.68
CA LYS A 28 1.28 -11.14 2.14
C LYS A 28 0.46 -11.70 3.30
N GLU A 29 0.08 -10.84 4.25
CA GLU A 29 -0.75 -11.24 5.39
C GLU A 29 -2.16 -11.64 4.96
N ALA A 30 -2.79 -10.87 4.07
CA ALA A 30 -4.10 -11.21 3.51
C ALA A 30 -4.07 -12.57 2.80
N ALA A 31 -3.01 -12.85 2.02
CA ALA A 31 -2.83 -14.16 1.39
C ALA A 31 -2.67 -15.29 2.42
N ARG A 32 -1.92 -15.07 3.51
CA ARG A 32 -1.74 -16.04 4.60
C ARG A 32 -3.06 -16.36 5.31
N GLU A 33 -3.85 -15.33 5.60
CA GLU A 33 -5.15 -15.46 6.30
C GLU A 33 -6.31 -15.80 5.35
N LYS A 34 -6.04 -16.02 4.05
CA LYS A 34 -7.03 -16.31 3.01
C LYS A 34 -8.11 -15.23 2.89
N VAL A 35 -7.73 -13.99 3.15
CA VAL A 35 -8.57 -12.80 2.95
C VAL A 35 -8.38 -12.31 1.52
N SER A 36 -9.49 -12.11 0.80
CA SER A 36 -9.43 -11.53 -0.54
C SER A 36 -9.12 -10.04 -0.47
N LEU A 37 -8.11 -9.61 -1.22
CA LEU A 37 -7.72 -8.22 -1.33
C LEU A 37 -7.90 -7.78 -2.78
N THR A 38 -8.58 -6.65 -2.99
CA THR A 38 -8.80 -6.07 -4.30
C THR A 38 -8.29 -4.65 -4.29
N ARG A 39 -7.34 -4.33 -5.18
CA ARG A 39 -6.84 -2.96 -5.35
C ARG A 39 -7.83 -2.21 -6.24
N LEU A 40 -8.51 -1.22 -5.64
CA LEU A 40 -9.48 -0.39 -6.35
C LEU A 40 -8.78 0.73 -7.14
N GLU A 41 -7.82 1.41 -6.50
CA GLU A 41 -7.10 2.55 -7.06
C GLU A 41 -5.62 2.49 -6.69
N THR A 42 -4.76 3.21 -7.42
CA THR A 42 -3.36 3.41 -7.08
C THR A 42 -2.88 4.73 -7.67
N GLU A 43 -2.06 5.45 -6.91
CA GLU A 43 -1.31 6.62 -7.37
C GLU A 43 0.17 6.34 -7.10
N PRO A 44 1.05 6.36 -8.12
CA PRO A 44 2.48 6.10 -7.93
C PRO A 44 3.19 7.26 -7.23
N GLY A 45 4.28 6.95 -6.51
CA GLY A 45 5.20 7.98 -6.03
C GLY A 45 5.93 8.69 -7.17
N ARG A 46 6.57 9.82 -6.86
CA ARG A 46 7.37 10.59 -7.82
C ARG A 46 8.55 9.78 -8.35
N LEU A 47 9.21 9.03 -7.47
CA LEU A 47 10.32 8.17 -7.83
C LEU A 47 9.81 6.77 -8.19
N PRO A 48 10.43 6.09 -9.17
CA PRO A 48 10.10 4.72 -9.47
C PRO A 48 10.30 3.86 -8.21
N ASP A 49 9.40 2.91 -8.04
CA ASP A 49 9.37 1.99 -6.91
C ASP A 49 9.13 2.58 -5.52
N THR A 50 8.67 3.84 -5.44
CA THR A 50 8.15 4.45 -4.20
C THR A 50 6.62 4.52 -4.18
#